data_AF-A0A0A0J572-F1
#
_entry.id   AF-A0A0A0J572-F1
#
_cell.length_a   1.000
_cell.length_b   1.000
_cell.length_c   1.000
_cell.angle_alpha   90.00
_cell.angle_beta   90.00
_cell.angle_gamma   90.00
#
_symmetry.space_group_name_H-M   'P 1'
#
loop_
_entity.id
_entity.type
_entity.pdbx_description
1 polymer ?
#
loop_
_entity_poly.entity_id
_entity_poly.type
_entity_poly.pdbx_seq_one_letter_code
_entity_poly.pdbx_strand_id
1 'polypeptide(L)'
;SRAPARRSAAPTPAPRTVPPAPPAPPASFRVEIPSLDVVLPVVPVGVAKDGQMALPKDPDIGGWYRFGPGPTSANGASVISAHVDSRDEVGPLAKLPRLDEGARIVVTVDGARVEYVVERVDQYAKTALDVDALFSRSGPARLHLVSCGGEWNPRTRHYEDNVVAIARRASVTEGVAYREHRGE
;
A
#
# COMPACT_ATOMS: atom_id res chain seq x y z
N SER A 1 -37.94 20.41 -66.64
CA SER A 1 -37.48 19.47 -65.60
C SER A 1 -36.11 19.84 -65.08
N ARG A 2 -35.96 20.10 -63.78
CA ARG A 2 -34.67 20.09 -63.07
C ARG A 2 -34.94 19.83 -61.59
N ALA A 3 -34.58 18.64 -61.12
CA ALA A 3 -34.68 18.26 -59.71
C ALA A 3 -33.52 18.87 -58.90
N PRO A 4 -33.71 19.27 -57.64
CA PRO A 4 -32.60 19.72 -56.80
C PRO A 4 -31.80 18.53 -56.27
N ALA A 5 -30.47 18.65 -56.30
CA ALA A 5 -29.55 17.66 -55.74
C ALA A 5 -29.57 17.69 -54.21
N ARG A 6 -29.81 16.53 -53.58
CA ARG A 6 -29.63 16.32 -52.14
C ARG A 6 -28.14 16.41 -51.81
N ARG A 7 -27.76 17.30 -50.90
CA ARG A 7 -26.42 17.28 -50.27
C ARG A 7 -26.41 16.18 -49.21
N SER A 8 -25.54 15.18 -49.38
CA SER A 8 -25.22 14.21 -48.33
C SER A 8 -24.39 14.89 -47.24
N ALA A 9 -24.87 14.87 -46.00
CA ALA A 9 -24.11 15.31 -44.83
C ALA A 9 -23.05 14.27 -44.49
N ALA A 10 -21.81 14.70 -44.24
CA ALA A 10 -20.73 13.83 -43.77
C ALA A 10 -21.00 13.38 -42.32
N PRO A 11 -20.64 12.15 -41.93
CA PRO A 11 -20.84 11.67 -40.56
C PRO A 11 -19.91 12.40 -39.59
N THR A 12 -20.49 12.95 -38.52
CA THR A 12 -19.76 13.57 -37.40
C THR A 12 -18.95 12.49 -36.65
N PRO A 13 -17.67 12.72 -36.32
CA PRO A 13 -16.90 11.77 -35.54
C PRO A 13 -17.48 11.63 -34.13
N ALA A 14 -17.68 10.39 -33.67
CA ALA A 14 -18.13 10.13 -32.31
C ALA A 14 -17.07 10.63 -31.30
N PRO A 15 -17.49 11.22 -30.17
CA PRO A 15 -16.57 11.67 -29.13
C PRO A 15 -15.80 10.47 -28.56
N ARG A 16 -14.47 10.56 -28.57
CA ARG A 16 -13.60 9.59 -27.91
C ARG A 16 -13.77 9.72 -26.40
N THR A 17 -14.33 8.71 -25.76
CA THR A 17 -14.35 8.61 -24.30
C THR A 17 -12.92 8.41 -23.80
N VAL A 18 -12.34 9.44 -23.19
CA VAL A 18 -11.07 9.32 -22.48
C VAL A 18 -11.32 8.45 -21.24
N PRO A 19 -10.54 7.38 -21.01
CA PRO A 19 -10.65 6.62 -19.77
C PRO A 19 -10.48 7.54 -18.56
N PRO A 20 -11.26 7.36 -17.48
CA PRO A 20 -11.08 8.16 -16.27
C PRO A 20 -9.64 8.00 -15.76
N ALA A 21 -9.05 9.10 -15.31
CA ALA A 21 -7.74 9.07 -14.67
C ALA A 21 -7.79 8.13 -13.45
N PRO A 22 -6.70 7.39 -13.15
CA PRO A 22 -6.65 6.60 -11.95
C PRO A 22 -6.87 7.49 -10.72
N PRO A 23 -7.55 6.98 -9.67
CA PRO A 23 -7.80 7.73 -8.45
C PRO A 23 -6.48 8.21 -7.83
N ALA A 24 -6.51 9.39 -7.21
CA ALA A 24 -5.37 9.92 -6.48
C ALA A 24 -4.99 8.96 -5.33
N PRO A 25 -3.69 8.80 -5.03
CA PRO A 25 -3.27 7.99 -3.87
C PRO A 25 -3.84 8.57 -2.57
N PRO A 26 -4.20 7.72 -1.57
CA PRO A 26 -4.72 8.18 -0.29
C PRO A 26 -3.71 9.09 0.43
N ALA A 27 -4.24 10.11 1.13
CA ALA A 27 -3.42 11.08 1.86
C ALA A 27 -2.77 10.46 3.11
N SER A 28 -3.50 9.58 3.80
CA SER A 28 -3.02 8.74 4.89
C SER A 28 -4.05 7.65 5.16
N PHE A 29 -3.65 6.61 5.89
CA PHE A 29 -4.55 5.55 6.31
C PHE A 29 -4.03 4.89 7.59
N ARG A 30 -4.75 3.88 8.09
CA ARG A 30 -4.38 3.17 9.32
C ARG A 30 -4.24 1.67 9.07
N VAL A 31 -3.23 1.07 9.67
CA VAL A 31 -3.02 -0.38 9.77
C VAL A 31 -3.17 -0.80 11.23
N GLU A 32 -3.92 -1.88 11.48
CA GLU A 32 -4.10 -2.46 12.80
C GLU A 32 -3.73 -3.95 12.76
N ILE A 33 -2.97 -4.40 13.76
CA ILE A 33 -2.61 -5.82 13.97
C ILE A 33 -3.05 -6.20 15.39
N PRO A 34 -4.30 -6.64 15.58
CA PRO A 34 -4.87 -6.82 16.92
C PRO A 34 -4.10 -7.81 17.80
N SER A 35 -3.56 -8.89 17.22
CA SER A 35 -2.80 -9.90 17.97
C SER A 35 -1.48 -9.38 18.55
N LEU A 36 -0.97 -8.25 18.05
CA LEU A 36 0.27 -7.61 18.52
C LEU A 36 0.04 -6.31 19.29
N ASP A 37 -1.22 -5.89 19.44
CA ASP A 37 -1.59 -4.57 19.95
C ASP A 37 -0.84 -3.46 19.21
N VAL A 38 -0.99 -3.45 17.88
CA VAL A 38 -0.37 -2.47 16.97
C VAL A 38 -1.46 -1.67 16.29
N VAL A 39 -1.31 -0.35 16.36
CA VAL A 39 -2.05 0.63 15.58
C VAL A 39 -1.03 1.55 14.92
N LEU A 40 -0.97 1.54 13.60
CA LEU A 40 0.05 2.23 12.81
C LEU A 40 -0.62 3.21 11.83
N PRO A 41 -0.54 4.53 12.07
CA PRO A 41 -0.79 5.53 11.05
C PRO A 41 0.18 5.36 9.89
N VAL A 42 -0.31 5.50 8.65
CA VAL A 42 0.48 5.30 7.43
C VAL A 42 0.32 6.49 6.50
N VAL A 43 1.44 6.97 5.94
CA VAL A 43 1.49 8.08 4.99
C VAL A 43 2.14 7.65 3.66
N PRO A 44 1.78 8.26 2.52
CA PRO A 44 2.42 7.96 1.25
C PRO A 44 3.86 8.47 1.22
N VAL A 45 4.78 7.60 0.83
CA VAL A 45 6.22 7.90 0.70
C VAL A 45 6.72 7.57 -0.71
N GLY A 46 7.80 8.24 -1.10
CA GLY A 46 8.46 8.06 -2.39
C GLY A 46 9.74 7.23 -2.26
N VAL A 47 10.70 7.55 -3.13
CA VAL A 47 12.05 6.99 -3.14
C VAL A 47 13.01 8.05 -2.61
N ALA A 48 13.89 7.67 -1.69
CA ALA A 48 14.93 8.54 -1.15
C ALA A 48 16.11 8.68 -2.15
N LYS A 49 17.05 9.58 -1.86
CA LYS A 49 18.18 9.89 -2.77
C LYS A 49 19.11 8.70 -3.04
N ASP A 50 19.14 7.74 -2.12
CA ASP A 50 19.92 6.51 -2.21
C ASP A 50 19.19 5.38 -2.95
N GLY A 51 18.00 5.65 -3.49
CA GLY A 51 17.19 4.67 -4.23
C GLY A 51 16.32 3.77 -3.36
N GLN A 52 16.40 3.89 -2.03
CA GLN A 52 15.55 3.11 -1.13
C GLN A 52 14.14 3.72 -1.00
N MET A 53 13.18 2.91 -0.56
CA MET A 53 11.89 3.45 -0.14
C MET A 53 12.11 4.45 1.00
N ALA A 54 11.60 5.67 0.85
CA ALA A 54 11.69 6.66 1.90
C ALA A 54 10.83 6.26 3.11
N LEU A 55 11.24 6.63 4.32
CA LEU A 55 10.50 6.35 5.55
C LEU A 55 10.21 7.66 6.30
N PRO A 56 9.06 7.75 6.99
CA PRO A 56 8.84 8.78 8.02
C PRO A 56 9.92 8.69 9.09
N LYS A 57 10.30 9.83 9.70
CA LYS A 57 11.33 9.86 10.75
C LYS A 57 10.85 9.20 12.06
N ASP A 58 9.56 9.29 12.31
CA ASP A 58 8.90 8.79 13.50
C ASP A 58 8.65 7.28 13.32
N PRO A 59 9.17 6.41 14.22
CA PRO A 59 8.97 4.97 14.12
C PRO A 59 7.49 4.55 14.28
N ASP A 60 6.65 5.39 14.89
CA ASP A 60 5.21 5.15 15.03
C ASP A 60 4.42 5.46 13.76
N ILE A 61 5.07 5.94 12.69
CA ILE A 61 4.45 6.24 11.40
C ILE A 61 5.00 5.33 10.32
N GLY A 62 4.11 4.55 9.70
CA GLY A 62 4.44 3.75 8.52
C GLY A 62 4.50 4.61 7.24
N GLY A 63 5.44 4.27 6.36
CA GLY A 63 5.45 4.73 4.97
C GLY A 63 4.83 3.69 4.06
N TRP A 64 3.90 4.09 3.20
CA TRP A 64 3.41 3.26 2.08
C TRP A 64 4.02 3.71 0.76
N TYR A 65 4.55 2.76 -0.03
CA TYR A 65 5.18 3.07 -1.31
C TYR A 65 4.13 3.49 -2.36
N ARG A 66 4.00 4.80 -2.56
CA ARG A 66 2.91 5.40 -3.36
C ARG A 66 2.96 5.13 -4.86
N PHE A 67 4.07 4.58 -5.37
CA PHE A 67 4.24 4.22 -6.79
C PHE A 67 3.97 2.72 -7.04
N GLY A 68 3.51 2.00 -6.03
CA GLY A 68 3.00 0.64 -6.11
C GLY A 68 1.49 0.56 -5.90
N PRO A 69 0.94 -0.67 -5.85
CA PRO A 69 -0.45 -0.91 -5.51
C PRO A 69 -0.90 -0.26 -4.20
N GLY A 70 -2.09 0.36 -4.24
CA GLY A 70 -2.75 0.92 -3.07
C GLY A 70 -3.25 -0.14 -2.09
N PRO A 71 -3.55 0.25 -0.84
CA PRO A 71 -4.00 -0.67 0.21
C PRO A 71 -5.34 -1.38 -0.09
N THR A 72 -6.15 -0.85 -1.01
CA THR A 72 -7.41 -1.45 -1.49
C THR A 72 -7.27 -2.13 -2.86
N SER A 73 -6.07 -2.14 -3.45
CA SER A 73 -5.86 -2.63 -4.81
C SER A 73 -6.32 -4.07 -4.98
N ALA A 74 -6.96 -4.33 -6.12
CA ALA A 74 -7.38 -5.67 -6.54
C ALA A 74 -6.18 -6.58 -6.86
N ASN A 75 -5.03 -6.00 -7.22
CA ASN A 75 -3.86 -6.68 -7.77
C ASN A 75 -2.54 -6.16 -7.19
N GLY A 76 -1.52 -7.00 -7.20
CA GLY A 76 -0.16 -6.67 -6.77
C GLY A 76 0.00 -6.46 -5.26
N ALA A 77 1.20 -6.07 -4.85
CA ALA A 77 1.58 -5.90 -3.46
C ALA A 77 1.53 -4.44 -3.00
N SER A 78 0.74 -4.16 -1.97
CA SER A 78 0.86 -2.92 -1.21
C SER A 78 1.99 -3.06 -0.19
N VAL A 79 3.01 -2.21 -0.27
CA VAL A 79 4.21 -2.29 0.57
C VAL A 79 4.22 -1.16 1.59
N ILE A 80 4.25 -1.53 2.87
CA ILE A 80 4.30 -0.62 4.00
C ILE A 80 5.53 -0.95 4.84
N SER A 81 6.28 0.07 5.21
CA SER A 81 7.47 -0.09 6.03
C SER A 81 7.55 0.98 7.11
N ALA A 82 8.14 0.65 8.25
CA ALA A 82 8.40 1.57 9.35
C ALA A 82 9.75 1.26 9.99
N HIS A 83 10.34 2.27 10.64
CA HIS A 83 11.54 2.04 11.45
C HIS A 83 11.23 1.03 12.58
N VAL A 84 12.21 0.17 12.87
CA VAL A 84 12.11 -0.80 13.96
C VAL A 84 12.21 -0.13 15.32
N ASP A 85 12.95 0.97 15.41
CA ASP A 85 13.18 1.73 16.63
C ASP A 85 13.59 3.18 16.32
N SER A 86 13.63 3.99 17.38
CA SER A 86 14.32 5.26 17.45
C SER A 86 15.36 5.20 18.58
N ARG A 87 15.91 6.36 18.97
CA ARG A 87 16.80 6.43 20.14
C ARG A 87 16.08 6.14 21.46
N ASP A 88 14.78 6.45 21.50
CA ASP A 88 14.02 6.55 22.74
C ASP A 88 12.90 5.49 22.82
N GLU A 89 12.50 4.91 21.69
CA GLU A 89 11.39 3.95 21.63
C GLU A 89 11.57 2.84 20.59
N VAL A 90 10.85 1.74 20.78
CA VAL A 90 10.76 0.63 19.83
C VAL A 90 9.49 0.81 18.99
N GLY A 91 9.63 0.79 17.67
CA GLY A 91 8.54 1.00 16.74
C GLY A 91 7.54 -0.16 16.68
N PRO A 92 6.29 0.08 16.24
CA PRO A 92 5.23 -0.93 16.29
C PRO A 92 5.53 -2.18 15.45
N LEU A 93 6.24 -2.01 14.32
CA LEU A 93 6.58 -3.12 13.43
C LEU A 93 7.77 -3.97 13.92
N ALA A 94 8.45 -3.58 15.00
CA ALA A 94 9.45 -4.46 15.65
C ALA A 94 8.83 -5.75 16.19
N LYS A 95 7.52 -5.77 16.39
CA LYS A 95 6.76 -6.94 16.86
C LYS A 95 6.45 -7.95 15.75
N LEU A 96 6.71 -7.64 14.47
CA LEU A 96 6.39 -8.52 13.33
C LEU A 96 6.93 -9.96 13.44
N PRO A 97 8.14 -10.22 14.01
CA PRO A 97 8.62 -11.60 14.19
C PRO A 97 7.73 -12.47 15.07
N ARG A 98 6.83 -11.88 15.85
CA ARG A 98 5.87 -12.57 16.73
C ARG A 98 4.49 -12.76 16.08
N LEU A 99 4.33 -12.33 14.82
CA LEU A 99 3.06 -12.39 14.13
C LEU A 99 2.86 -13.79 13.55
N ASP A 100 1.81 -14.47 14.00
CA ASP A 100 1.49 -15.82 13.54
C ASP A 100 0.87 -15.85 12.14
N GLU A 101 1.09 -16.96 11.42
CA GLU A 101 0.30 -17.30 10.23
C GLU A 101 -1.20 -17.37 10.60
N GLY A 102 -2.05 -16.86 9.72
CA GLY A 102 -3.49 -16.75 9.95
C GLY A 102 -3.92 -15.52 10.75
N ALA A 103 -2.99 -14.75 11.31
CA ALA A 103 -3.31 -13.50 12.00
C ALA A 103 -3.96 -12.48 11.05
N ARG A 104 -4.83 -11.64 11.60
CA ARG A 104 -5.54 -10.60 10.84
C ARG A 104 -4.76 -9.29 10.87
N ILE A 105 -4.67 -8.66 9.71
CA ILE A 105 -4.23 -7.28 9.55
C ILE A 105 -5.39 -6.50 8.94
N VAL A 106 -5.71 -5.36 9.53
CA VAL A 106 -6.83 -4.52 9.09
C VAL A 106 -6.27 -3.21 8.56
N VAL A 107 -6.67 -2.83 7.35
CA VAL A 107 -6.34 -1.54 6.76
C VAL A 107 -7.61 -0.71 6.61
N THR A 108 -7.62 0.49 7.19
CA THR A 108 -8.73 1.44 7.06
C THR A 108 -8.25 2.66 6.29
N VAL A 109 -8.85 2.92 5.13
CA VAL A 109 -8.46 3.98 4.19
C VAL A 109 -9.70 4.58 3.55
N ASP A 110 -9.84 5.91 3.62
CA ASP A 110 -10.95 6.65 2.99
C ASP A 110 -12.35 6.05 3.25
N GLY A 111 -12.57 5.57 4.48
CA GLY A 111 -13.81 4.91 4.91
C GLY A 111 -13.93 3.43 4.51
N ALA A 112 -13.10 2.94 3.58
CA ALA A 112 -13.02 1.52 3.27
C ALA A 112 -12.21 0.77 4.34
N ARG A 113 -12.62 -0.48 4.61
CA ARG A 113 -11.93 -1.42 5.48
C ARG A 113 -11.51 -2.64 4.67
N VAL A 114 -10.23 -2.97 4.69
CA VAL A 114 -9.67 -4.15 4.03
C VAL A 114 -9.10 -5.08 5.08
N GLU A 115 -9.52 -6.33 5.08
CA GLU A 115 -8.93 -7.35 5.95
C GLU A 115 -7.96 -8.22 5.14
N TYR A 116 -6.79 -8.40 5.71
CA TYR A 116 -5.72 -9.26 5.24
C TYR A 116 -5.49 -10.38 6.25
N VAL A 117 -5.12 -11.55 5.75
CA VAL A 117 -4.73 -12.70 6.56
C VAL A 117 -3.27 -13.03 6.26
N VAL A 118 -2.45 -13.06 7.30
CA VAL A 118 -1.02 -13.39 7.21
C VAL A 118 -0.87 -14.81 6.67
N GLU A 119 -0.06 -14.95 5.63
CA GLU A 119 0.32 -16.24 5.07
C GLU A 119 1.64 -16.72 5.64
N ARG A 120 2.58 -15.79 5.91
CA ARG A 120 3.86 -16.08 6.54
C ARG A 120 4.56 -14.81 6.99
N VAL A 121 5.55 -14.99 7.85
CA VAL A 121 6.54 -13.96 8.21
C VAL A 121 7.92 -14.53 7.96
N ASP A 122 8.66 -13.90 7.07
CA ASP A 122 9.99 -14.33 6.67
C ASP A 122 11.03 -13.29 7.11
N GLN A 123 12.22 -13.76 7.49
CA GLN A 123 13.39 -12.91 7.74
C GLN A 123 14.41 -13.12 6.63
N TYR A 124 14.80 -12.03 5.99
CA TYR A 124 15.75 -12.05 4.88
C TYR A 124 16.94 -11.17 5.22
N ALA A 125 18.15 -11.65 4.98
CA ALA A 125 19.30 -10.77 4.84
C ALA A 125 18.98 -9.69 3.80
N LYS A 126 19.36 -8.44 4.05
CA LYS A 126 19.04 -7.32 3.15
C LYS A 126 19.46 -7.54 1.70
N THR A 127 20.53 -8.30 1.49
CA THR A 127 21.06 -8.66 0.16
C THR A 127 20.31 -9.80 -0.52
N ALA A 128 19.51 -10.57 0.22
CA ALA A 128 18.77 -11.73 -0.28
C ALA A 128 17.29 -11.45 -0.54
N LEU A 129 16.82 -10.24 -0.24
CA LEU A 129 15.44 -9.84 -0.45
C LEU A 129 15.13 -9.70 -1.94
N ASP A 130 14.17 -10.50 -2.44
CA ASP A 130 13.65 -10.34 -3.79
C ASP A 130 12.77 -9.08 -3.87
N VAL A 131 13.39 -7.98 -4.29
CA VAL A 131 12.76 -6.66 -4.40
C VAL A 131 11.64 -6.66 -5.45
N ASP A 132 11.78 -7.42 -6.54
CA ASP A 132 10.77 -7.48 -7.59
C ASP A 132 9.50 -8.18 -7.11
N ALA A 133 9.67 -9.27 -6.36
CA ALA A 133 8.54 -9.94 -5.70
C ALA A 133 7.90 -9.06 -4.63
N LEU A 134 8.72 -8.38 -3.81
CA LEU A 134 8.25 -7.51 -2.73
C LEU A 134 7.42 -6.34 -3.26
N PHE A 135 7.82 -5.71 -4.36
CA PHE A 135 7.17 -4.55 -4.97
C PHE A 135 6.33 -4.90 -6.22
N SER A 136 5.92 -6.16 -6.37
CA SER A 136 5.17 -6.61 -7.54
C SER A 136 3.91 -5.76 -7.78
N ARG A 137 3.73 -5.31 -9.02
CA ARG A 137 2.56 -4.52 -9.45
C ARG A 137 1.44 -5.39 -10.02
N SER A 138 1.65 -6.69 -10.15
CA SER A 138 0.74 -7.63 -10.80
C SER A 138 0.52 -8.87 -9.96
N GLY A 139 -0.41 -9.72 -10.40
CA GLY A 139 -0.78 -10.93 -9.67
C GLY A 139 -1.76 -10.66 -8.52
N PRO A 140 -1.96 -11.66 -7.63
CA PRO A 140 -2.92 -11.57 -6.53
C PRO A 140 -2.62 -10.39 -5.61
N ALA A 141 -3.66 -9.80 -5.02
CA ALA A 141 -3.48 -8.75 -4.04
C ALA A 141 -2.79 -9.24 -2.77
N ARG A 142 -1.72 -8.55 -2.41
CA ARG A 142 -0.94 -8.81 -1.20
C ARG A 142 -0.73 -7.52 -0.42
N LEU A 143 -0.56 -7.69 0.89
CA LEU A 143 0.00 -6.68 1.78
C LEU A 143 1.35 -7.20 2.27
N HIS A 144 2.39 -6.40 2.10
CA HIS A 144 3.72 -6.64 2.66
C HIS A 144 3.98 -5.59 3.74
N LEU A 145 4.09 -6.03 4.99
CA LEU A 145 4.60 -5.20 6.08
C LEU A 145 6.08 -5.51 6.27
N VAL A 146 6.90 -4.48 6.21
CA VAL A 146 8.36 -4.61 6.27
C VAL A 146 8.87 -3.85 7.48
N SER A 147 9.77 -4.46 8.24
CA SER A 147 10.58 -3.77 9.23
C SER A 147 12.04 -4.21 9.12
N CYS A 148 12.93 -3.40 9.65
CA CYS A 148 14.31 -3.82 9.88
C CYS A 148 14.31 -4.96 10.94
N GLY A 149 15.19 -5.94 10.78
CA GLY A 149 15.39 -7.01 11.76
C GLY A 149 16.83 -7.52 11.79
N GLY A 150 17.08 -8.58 12.53
CA GLY A 150 18.44 -9.11 12.73
C GLY A 150 19.26 -8.26 13.70
N GLU A 151 20.57 -8.50 13.74
CA GLU A 151 21.47 -7.78 14.66
C GLU A 151 21.71 -6.34 14.18
N TRP A 152 21.85 -5.42 15.13
CA TRP A 152 22.32 -4.07 14.85
C TRP A 152 23.82 -4.09 14.55
N ASN A 153 24.19 -3.65 13.35
CA ASN A 153 25.59 -3.48 13.00
C ASN A 153 26.05 -2.04 13.34
N PRO A 154 26.91 -1.84 14.36
CA PRO A 154 27.32 -0.50 14.79
C PRO A 154 28.25 0.20 13.79
N ARG A 155 28.86 -0.53 12.87
CA ARG A 155 29.76 0.04 11.84
C ARG A 155 28.96 0.69 10.71
N THR A 156 27.93 0.00 10.24
CA THR A 156 27.06 0.49 9.16
C THR A 156 25.88 1.30 9.71
N ARG A 157 25.61 1.21 11.02
CA ARG A 157 24.44 1.78 11.69
C ARG A 157 23.12 1.31 11.07
N HIS A 158 23.10 0.03 10.73
CA HIS A 158 21.95 -0.62 10.13
C HIS A 158 21.75 -2.01 10.73
N TYR A 159 20.50 -2.38 10.86
CA TYR A 159 20.07 -3.75 11.00
C TYR A 159 20.44 -4.56 9.75
N GLU A 160 20.85 -5.81 9.91
CA GLU A 160 21.36 -6.62 8.79
C GLU A 160 20.25 -7.28 7.95
N ASP A 161 19.07 -7.46 8.54
CA ASP A 161 17.95 -8.16 7.92
C ASP A 161 16.73 -7.26 7.73
N ASN A 162 15.79 -7.76 6.94
CA ASN A 162 14.40 -7.30 6.90
C ASN A 162 13.50 -8.43 7.39
N VAL A 163 12.50 -8.09 8.18
CA VAL A 163 11.37 -8.96 8.52
C VAL A 163 10.21 -8.55 7.64
N VAL A 164 9.64 -9.51 6.90
CA VAL A 164 8.57 -9.26 5.95
C VAL A 164 7.38 -10.16 6.31
N ALA A 165 6.29 -9.54 6.76
CA ALA A 165 5.02 -10.21 6.89
C ALA A 165 4.25 -10.12 5.55
N ILE A 166 3.89 -11.27 5.00
CA ILE A 166 3.19 -11.38 3.73
C ILE A 166 1.77 -11.84 4.01
N ALA A 167 0.80 -11.04 3.59
CA ALA A 167 -0.61 -11.30 3.85
C ALA A 167 -1.44 -11.23 2.56
N ARG A 168 -2.41 -12.14 2.43
CA ARG A 168 -3.37 -12.14 1.33
C ARG A 168 -4.62 -11.34 1.70
N ARG A 169 -5.23 -10.68 0.72
CA ARG A 169 -6.52 -10.02 0.94
C ARG A 169 -7.60 -11.06 1.21
N ALA A 170 -8.40 -10.85 2.26
CA ALA A 170 -9.53 -11.68 2.64
C ALA A 170 -10.87 -11.02 2.30
N SER A 171 -11.05 -9.75 2.62
CA SER A 171 -12.29 -9.02 2.35
C SER A 171 -12.03 -7.52 2.16
N VAL A 172 -12.96 -6.85 1.48
CA VAL A 172 -13.03 -5.39 1.36
C VAL A 172 -14.47 -4.98 1.69
N THR A 173 -14.62 -4.05 2.62
CA THR A 173 -15.88 -3.38 2.91
C THR A 173 -15.71 -1.92 2.52
N GLU A 174 -16.45 -1.45 1.53
CA GLU A 174 -16.42 -0.05 1.13
C GLU A 174 -17.10 0.83 2.19
N GLY A 175 -16.52 2.00 2.45
CA GLY A 175 -17.16 3.01 3.29
C GLY A 175 -18.37 3.59 2.58
N VAL A 176 -19.46 3.83 3.31
CA VAL A 176 -20.60 4.56 2.77
C VAL A 176 -20.14 5.99 2.51
N ALA A 177 -19.96 6.37 1.24
CA ALA A 177 -19.73 7.76 0.88
C ALA A 177 -20.93 8.58 1.38
N TYR A 178 -20.71 9.50 2.31
CA TYR A 178 -21.75 10.43 2.75
C TYR A 178 -22.11 11.27 1.51
N ARG A 179 -23.25 10.95 0.85
CA ARG A 179 -23.76 11.80 -0.21
C ARG A 179 -24.11 13.13 0.45
N GLU A 180 -23.39 14.19 0.12
CA GLU A 180 -23.88 15.55 0.32
C GLU A 180 -25.23 15.64 -0.40
N HIS A 181 -26.31 15.62 0.37
CA HIS A 181 -27.58 16.16 -0.05
C HIS A 181 -27.36 17.65 -0.33
N ARG A 182 -27.12 18.00 -1.60
CA ARG A 182 -27.37 19.36 -2.04
C ARG A 182 -28.88 19.57 -2.00
N GLY A 183 -29.29 20.45 -1.08
CA GLY A 183 -30.66 20.94 -1.00
C GLY A 183 -31.08 21.59 -2.31
N GLU A 184 -32.37 21.44 -2.58
CA GLU A 184 -33.14 22.06 -3.65
C GLU A 184 -33.11 23.59 -3.60
#